data_AF-A0A1F5H6M5-F1
#
_entry.id   AF-A0A1F5H6M5-F1
#
_cell.length_a   1.000
_cell.length_b   1.000
_cell.length_c   1.000
_cell.angle_alpha   90.00
_cell.angle_beta   90.00
_cell.angle_gamma   90.00
#
_symmetry.space_group_name_H-M   'P 1'
#
loop_
_entity.id
_entity.type
_entity.pdbx_description
1 polymer ?
#
loop_
_entity_poly.entity_id
_entity_poly.type
_entity_poly.pdbx_seq_one_letter_code
_entity_poly.pdbx_strand_id
1 'polypeptide(L)'
;MNYVTTNIRISEEDYLRLKAEAAQKRRSLSAVIREKIRDKEKGMSRKEAEKLLAETRRIARRNAKYLKGWDSVKALREIRYHGKW
;
A
#
# COMPACT_ATOMS: atom_id res chain seq x y z
N MET A 1 -10.08 12.00 8.17
CA MET A 1 -10.11 10.58 7.78
C MET A 1 -11.03 10.46 6.57
N ASN A 2 -10.48 10.36 5.37
CA ASN A 2 -11.27 10.35 4.14
C ASN A 2 -11.72 8.91 3.87
N TYR A 3 -13.00 8.62 4.02
CA TYR A 3 -13.58 7.33 3.65
C TYR A 3 -14.52 7.52 2.46
N VAL A 4 -14.49 6.56 1.53
CA VAL A 4 -15.41 6.52 0.39
C VAL A 4 -16.53 5.56 0.75
N THR A 5 -17.78 6.04 0.70
CA THR A 5 -18.96 5.20 0.86
C THR A 5 -19.45 4.76 -0.51
N THR A 6 -19.56 3.45 -0.72
CA THR A 6 -20.06 2.88 -1.98
C THR A 6 -21.32 2.07 -1.71
N ASN A 7 -22.37 2.34 -2.50
CA ASN A 7 -23.57 1.50 -2.52
C ASN A 7 -23.31 0.30 -3.42
N ILE A 8 -23.34 -0.91 -2.84
CA ILE A 8 -23.10 -2.16 -3.55
C ILE A 8 -24.44 -2.91 -3.65
N ARG A 9 -24.83 -3.27 -4.87
CA ARG A 9 -26.01 -4.12 -5.11
C ARG A 9 -25.55 -5.57 -5.22
N ILE A 10 -26.14 -6.43 -4.40
CA ILE A 10 -25.90 -7.88 -4.38
C ILE A 10 -27.22 -8.62 -4.40
N SER A 11 -27.20 -9.90 -4.79
CA SER A 11 -28.38 -10.76 -4.73
C SER A 11 -28.89 -10.90 -3.29
N GLU A 12 -30.18 -11.17 -3.13
CA GLU A 12 -30.79 -11.33 -1.81
C GLU A 12 -30.20 -12.52 -1.05
N GLU A 13 -30.00 -13.64 -1.74
CA GLU A 13 -29.38 -14.85 -1.18
C GLU A 13 -27.97 -14.55 -0.65
N ASP A 14 -27.16 -13.80 -1.41
CA ASP A 14 -25.81 -13.41 -0.97
C ASP A 14 -25.84 -12.48 0.23
N TYR A 15 -26.80 -11.54 0.27
CA TYR A 15 -26.97 -10.64 1.40
C TYR A 15 -27.29 -11.41 2.69
N LEU A 16 -28.23 -12.37 2.62
CA LEU A 16 -28.60 -13.21 3.76
C LEU A 16 -27.42 -14.06 4.23
N ARG A 17 -26.69 -14.67 3.29
CA ARG A 17 -25.48 -15.45 3.60
C ARG A 17 -24.42 -14.62 4.32
N LEU A 18 -24.15 -13.41 3.84
CA LEU A 18 -23.18 -12.50 4.45
C LEU A 18 -23.62 -12.02 5.84
N LYS A 19 -24.93 -11.83 6.05
CA LYS A 19 -25.50 -11.46 7.35
C LYS A 19 -25.34 -12.60 8.38
N ALA A 20 -25.59 -13.84 7.96
CA ALA A 20 -25.34 -15.01 8.81
C ALA A 20 -23.85 -15.15 9.16
N GLU A 21 -22.95 -14.97 8.19
CA GLU A 21 -21.51 -15.00 8.41
C GLU A 21 -21.04 -13.89 9.38
N ALA A 22 -21.59 -12.69 9.26
CA ALA A 22 -21.32 -11.58 10.15
C ALA A 22 -21.76 -11.86 11.60
N ALA A 23 -22.93 -12.46 11.78
CA ALA A 23 -23.44 -12.88 13.09
C ALA A 23 -22.54 -13.96 13.73
N GLN A 24 -22.14 -14.97 12.96
CA GLN A 24 -21.25 -16.03 13.43
C GLN A 24 -19.88 -15.50 13.86
N LYS A 25 -19.31 -14.57 13.08
CA LYS A 25 -18.00 -13.95 13.36
C LYS A 25 -18.07 -12.82 14.39
N ARG A 26 -19.25 -12.45 14.90
CA ARG A 26 -19.47 -11.28 15.78
C ARG A 26 -18.86 -9.99 15.21
N ARG A 27 -18.97 -9.79 13.89
CA ARG A 27 -18.43 -8.62 13.17
C ARG A 27 -19.55 -7.89 12.44
N SER A 28 -19.35 -6.60 12.15
CA SER A 28 -20.30 -5.86 11.30
C SER A 28 -20.35 -6.42 9.87
N LEU A 29 -21.52 -6.37 9.23
CA LEU A 29 -21.70 -6.79 7.83
C LEU A 29 -20.70 -6.08 6.90
N SER A 30 -20.51 -4.77 7.07
CA SER A 30 -19.56 -3.99 6.28
C SER A 30 -18.11 -4.46 6.44
N ALA A 31 -17.73 -4.98 7.62
CA ALA A 31 -16.39 -5.54 7.83
C ALA A 31 -16.20 -6.86 7.06
N VAL A 32 -17.21 -7.74 7.06
CA VAL A 32 -17.17 -9.00 6.29
C VAL A 32 -17.15 -8.72 4.79
N ILE A 33 -17.96 -7.76 4.32
CA ILE A 33 -17.97 -7.35 2.92
C ILE A 33 -16.60 -6.80 2.51
N ARG A 34 -16.01 -5.89 3.31
CA ARG A 34 -14.66 -5.38 3.04
C ARG A 34 -13.62 -6.47 3.04
N GLU A 35 -13.70 -7.45 3.93
CA GLU A 35 -12.76 -8.57 3.99
C GLU A 35 -12.82 -9.45 2.73
N LYS A 36 -14.00 -9.62 2.13
CA LYS A 36 -14.17 -10.37 0.88
C LYS A 36 -13.83 -9.59 -0.39
N ILE A 37 -14.14 -8.28 -0.42
CA ILE A 37 -13.85 -7.40 -1.57
C ILE A 37 -12.38 -6.99 -1.59
N ARG A 38 -11.75 -6.88 -0.41
CA ARG A 38 -10.33 -6.61 -0.33
C ARG A 38 -9.63 -7.75 -1.03
N ASP A 39 -9.12 -7.46 -2.24
CA ASP A 39 -8.08 -8.26 -2.82
C ASP A 39 -7.06 -8.50 -1.72
N LYS A 40 -6.61 -9.75 -1.56
CA LYS A 40 -5.39 -10.01 -0.79
C LYS A 40 -4.25 -9.34 -1.56
N GLU A 41 -4.19 -8.00 -1.55
CA GLU A 41 -2.97 -7.27 -1.56
C GLU A 41 -2.20 -7.87 -0.40
N LYS A 42 -1.37 -8.86 -0.74
CA LYS A 42 -0.29 -9.33 0.09
C LYS A 42 0.55 -8.07 0.26
N GLY A 43 0.26 -7.31 1.30
CA GLY A 43 1.14 -6.25 1.74
C GLY A 43 2.53 -6.87 1.80
N MET A 44 3.51 -6.13 1.30
CA MET A 44 4.89 -6.61 1.22
C MET A 44 5.26 -7.24 2.55
N SER A 45 5.63 -8.52 2.52
CA SER A 45 6.00 -9.23 3.74
C SER A 45 7.19 -8.54 4.37
N ARG A 46 7.34 -8.67 5.70
CA ARG A 46 8.47 -8.08 6.41
C ARG A 46 9.82 -8.51 5.80
N LYS A 47 9.92 -9.77 5.34
CA LYS A 47 11.10 -10.32 4.68
C LYS A 47 11.39 -9.66 3.33
N GLU A 48 10.36 -9.37 2.55
CA GLU A 48 10.50 -8.64 1.27
C GLU A 48 10.91 -7.19 1.50
N ALA A 49 10.33 -6.53 2.51
CA ALA A 49 10.72 -5.17 2.90
C ALA A 49 12.18 -5.10 3.38
N GLU A 50 12.62 -6.06 4.20
CA GLU A 50 14.00 -6.17 4.66
C GLU A 50 14.98 -6.40 3.50
N LYS A 51 14.61 -7.24 2.52
CA LYS A 51 15.39 -7.46 1.29
C LYS A 51 15.54 -6.16 0.48
N LEU A 52 14.45 -5.43 0.28
CA LEU A 52 14.44 -4.16 -0.45
C LEU A 52 15.33 -3.11 0.22
N LEU A 53 15.26 -3.01 1.56
CA LEU A 53 16.10 -2.10 2.34
C LEU A 53 17.58 -2.48 2.25
N ALA A 54 17.91 -3.77 2.31
CA ALA A 54 19.29 -4.25 2.16
C ALA A 54 19.85 -3.90 0.77
N GLU A 55 19.06 -4.10 -0.28
CA GLU A 55 19.43 -3.77 -1.66
C GLU A 55 19.63 -2.26 -1.85
N THR A 56 18.71 -1.45 -1.31
CA THR A 56 18.82 0.01 -1.35
C THR A 56 20.09 0.49 -0.64
N ARG A 57 20.43 -0.07 0.53
CA ARG A 57 21.68 0.24 1.23
C ARG A 57 22.91 -0.16 0.43
N ARG A 58 22.87 -1.28 -0.28
CA ARG A 58 23.98 -1.74 -1.14
C ARG A 58 24.20 -0.75 -2.29
N ILE A 59 23.14 -0.31 -2.95
CA ILE A 59 23.19 0.69 -4.03
C ILE A 59 23.72 2.02 -3.49
N ALA A 60 23.18 2.50 -2.35
CA ALA A 60 23.62 3.74 -1.72
C ALA A 60 25.12 3.74 -1.42
N ARG A 61 25.66 2.63 -0.86
CA ARG A 61 27.11 2.49 -0.60
C ARG A 61 27.94 2.50 -1.88
N ARG A 62 27.44 1.89 -2.96
CA ARG A 62 28.12 1.92 -4.27
C ARG A 62 28.15 3.34 -4.82
N ASN A 63 27.03 4.05 -4.76
CA ASN A 63 26.91 5.41 -5.28
C ASN A 63 27.72 6.41 -4.44
N ALA A 64 27.81 6.22 -3.12
CA ALA A 64 28.60 7.06 -2.24
C ALA A 64 30.09 7.14 -2.63
N LYS A 65 30.63 6.09 -3.28
CA LYS A 65 32.01 6.11 -3.81
C LYS A 65 32.20 7.15 -4.93
N TYR A 66 31.16 7.36 -5.73
CA TYR A 66 31.21 8.24 -6.91
C TYR A 66 30.66 9.64 -6.64
N LEU A 67 29.88 9.81 -5.58
CA LEU A 67 29.17 11.05 -5.25
C LEU A 67 29.80 11.80 -4.05
N LYS A 68 31.08 11.57 -3.77
CA LYS A 68 31.75 12.20 -2.62
C LYS A 68 31.82 13.72 -2.82
N GLY A 69 31.16 14.48 -1.95
CA GLY A 69 31.06 15.94 -2.04
C GLY A 69 29.91 16.45 -2.92
N TRP A 70 29.10 15.55 -3.51
CA TRP A 70 27.94 15.91 -4.32
C TRP A 70 26.66 15.87 -3.48
N ASP A 71 25.92 16.97 -3.42
CA ASP A 71 24.59 17.02 -2.82
C ASP A 71 23.53 16.57 -3.83
N SER A 72 23.30 15.26 -3.86
CA SER A 72 22.29 14.64 -4.72
C SER A 72 20.87 15.10 -4.40
N VAL A 73 20.59 15.50 -3.15
CA VAL A 73 19.26 15.98 -2.75
C VAL A 73 19.01 17.37 -3.33
N LYS A 74 20.01 18.26 -3.29
CA LYS A 74 19.93 19.57 -3.93
C LYS A 74 19.70 19.45 -5.42
N ALA A 75 20.45 18.60 -6.11
CA ALA A 75 20.29 18.36 -7.55
C ALA A 75 18.87 17.87 -7.91
N LEU A 76 18.32 16.93 -7.14
CA LEU A 76 16.96 16.44 -7.35
C LEU A 76 15.89 17.51 -7.08
N ARG A 77 16.11 18.38 -6.09
CA ARG A 77 15.22 19.52 -5.83
C ARG A 77 15.23 20.51 -6.99
N GLU A 78 16.40 20.84 -7.52
CA GLU A 78 16.51 21.75 -8.66
C GLU A 78 15.80 21.20 -9.89
N ILE A 79 15.96 19.90 -10.20
CA ILE A 79 15.22 19.25 -11.31
C ILE A 79 13.71 19.31 -11.06
N ARG A 80 13.24 19.09 -9.82
CA ARG A 80 11.82 19.11 -9.49
C ARG A 80 11.20 20.50 -9.64
N TYR A 81 11.88 21.54 -9.15
CA TYR A 81 11.32 22.90 -9.06
C TYR A 81 11.62 23.76 -10.29
N HIS A 82 12.71 23.47 -11.02
CA HIS A 82 13.17 24.27 -12.15
C HIS A 82 13.32 23.47 -13.44
N GLY A 83 13.08 22.16 -13.42
CA GLY A 83 12.99 21.36 -14.64
C GLY A 83 11.85 21.89 -15.50
N LYS A 84 12.19 22.35 -16.71
CA LYS A 84 11.20 22.59 -17.76
C LYS A 84 10.83 21.23 -18.33
N TRP A 85 9.62 20.78 -18.03
CA TRP A 85 8.98 19.64 -18.65
C TRP A 85 8.07 20.15 -19.77
#